data_AF-A0A0Q4UJU0-F1
#
_entry.id   AF-A0A0Q4UJU0-F1
#
_cell.length_a   1.000
_cell.length_b   1.000
_cell.length_c   1.000
_cell.angle_alpha   90.00
_cell.angle_beta   90.00
_cell.angle_gamma   90.00
#
_symmetry.space_group_name_H-M   'P 1'
#
loop_
_entity.id
_entity.type
_entity.pdbx_description
1 polymer ?
#
loop_
_entity_poly.entity_id
_entity_poly.type
_entity_poly.pdbx_seq_one_letter_code
_entity_poly.pdbx_strand_id
1 'polypeptide(L)'
;MPPDIALPPVRRHEIAPRSGVAFVLAKGDRLTVIDPNGEQVADLLAFSAADREEVISSGRTLDYASRIYLTTGDPIYSNRSNVLLRIVEDTVGRHDFLLTPCSADTFRIIYGDTHPHRGCFGNLAAALAPYGIEPDRIPVAFNVFMNVVVNGETGELKVEPPLSRAGDRVTFEAETDLIIGLTACSALQSNNNAFKPIHYEIRPAGAPPQSP
;
A
#
# COMPACT_ATOMS: atom_id res chain seq x y z
N MET A 1 -3.79 39.81 12.75
CA MET A 1 -4.15 38.50 12.16
C MET A 1 -3.03 38.11 11.23
N PRO A 2 -2.37 36.95 11.42
CA PRO A 2 -1.43 36.48 10.42
C PRO A 2 -2.17 36.26 9.09
N PRO A 3 -1.53 36.48 7.94
CA PRO A 3 -2.17 36.30 6.64
C PRO A 3 -2.61 34.84 6.49
N ASP A 4 -3.77 34.65 5.88
CA ASP A 4 -4.32 33.36 5.48
C ASP A 4 -3.41 32.80 4.37
N ILE A 5 -2.36 32.08 4.76
CA ILE A 5 -1.48 31.39 3.82
C ILE A 5 -2.26 30.19 3.31
N ALA A 6 -2.93 30.37 2.17
CA ALA A 6 -3.56 29.27 1.45
C ALA A 6 -2.51 28.17 1.24
N LEU A 7 -2.75 27.00 1.84
CA LEU A 7 -1.89 25.84 1.67
C LEU A 7 -1.89 25.44 0.18
N PRO A 8 -0.75 24.96 -0.35
CA PRO A 8 -0.66 24.56 -1.74
C PRO A 8 -1.71 23.47 -2.07
N PRO A 9 -2.25 23.46 -3.31
CA PRO A 9 -3.24 22.46 -3.71
C PRO A 9 -2.66 21.06 -3.57
N VAL A 10 -3.47 20.12 -3.06
CA VAL A 10 -3.09 18.70 -3.00
C VAL A 10 -2.80 18.22 -4.41
N ARG A 11 -1.55 17.81 -4.66
CA ARG A 11 -1.12 17.35 -5.97
C ARG A 11 -1.40 15.86 -6.09
N ARG A 12 -2.08 15.47 -7.17
CA ARG A 12 -2.23 14.08 -7.58
C ARG A 12 -1.02 13.61 -8.35
N HIS A 13 -0.52 12.43 -7.99
CA HIS A 13 0.61 11.76 -8.61
C HIS A 13 0.15 10.44 -9.22
N GLU A 14 0.77 10.04 -10.34
CA GLU A 14 0.50 8.77 -11.01
C GLU A 14 1.70 7.83 -10.90
N ILE A 15 1.43 6.58 -10.55
CA ILE A 15 2.35 5.46 -10.63
C ILE A 15 1.97 4.67 -11.88
N ALA A 16 2.88 4.64 -12.85
CA ALA A 16 2.66 3.91 -14.10
C ALA A 16 2.48 2.40 -13.82
N PRO A 17 1.70 1.67 -14.66
CA PRO A 17 1.50 0.24 -14.47
C PRO A 17 2.83 -0.52 -14.32
N ARG A 18 2.86 -1.49 -13.40
CA ARG A 18 4.05 -2.32 -13.12
C ARG A 18 5.28 -1.54 -12.65
N SER A 19 5.10 -0.37 -12.04
CA SER A 19 6.19 0.44 -11.47
C SER A 19 5.96 0.72 -9.98
N GLY A 20 6.90 1.42 -9.34
CA GLY A 20 6.79 1.82 -7.94
C GLY A 20 7.53 3.11 -7.66
N VAL A 21 7.14 3.76 -6.57
CA VAL A 21 7.70 5.02 -6.07
C VAL A 21 7.95 4.92 -4.58
N ALA A 22 8.80 5.79 -4.06
CA ALA A 22 8.97 5.96 -2.62
C ALA A 22 9.10 7.43 -2.25
N PHE A 23 8.53 7.79 -1.11
CA PHE A 23 8.43 9.16 -0.61
C PHE A 23 8.32 9.19 0.91
N VAL A 24 8.49 10.36 1.49
CA VAL A 24 8.36 10.57 2.94
C VAL A 24 6.97 11.10 3.27
N LEU A 25 6.42 10.66 4.40
CA LEU A 25 5.28 11.28 5.07
C LEU A 25 5.74 11.80 6.43
N ALA A 26 5.41 13.04 6.77
CA ALA A 26 5.55 13.52 8.13
C ALA A 26 4.40 12.98 9.00
N LYS A 27 4.61 12.92 10.31
CA LYS A 27 3.55 12.60 11.26
C LYS A 27 2.34 13.52 11.05
N GLY A 28 1.16 12.91 10.95
CA GLY A 28 -0.13 13.56 10.72
C GLY A 28 -0.45 13.82 9.25
N ASP A 29 0.49 13.60 8.32
CA ASP A 29 0.19 13.64 6.90
C ASP A 29 -0.78 12.51 6.54
N ARG A 30 -1.62 12.79 5.54
CA ARG A 30 -2.55 11.81 4.98
C ARG A 30 -2.13 11.42 3.58
N LEU A 31 -1.98 10.12 3.37
CA LEU A 31 -1.77 9.49 2.06
C LEU A 31 -3.10 8.91 1.57
N THR A 32 -3.62 9.42 0.47
CA THR A 32 -4.76 8.82 -0.23
C THR A 32 -4.24 8.03 -1.43
N VAL A 33 -4.51 6.73 -1.46
CA VAL A 33 -4.26 5.85 -2.61
C VAL A 33 -5.57 5.69 -3.38
N ILE A 34 -5.53 5.90 -4.69
CA ILE A 34 -6.70 5.98 -5.56
C ILE A 34 -6.50 4.99 -6.72
N ASP A 35 -7.54 4.22 -7.01
CA ASP A 35 -7.62 3.37 -8.19
C ASP A 35 -8.38 4.12 -9.30
N PRO A 36 -7.70 4.83 -10.22
CA PRO A 36 -8.38 5.68 -11.20
C PRO A 36 -9.20 4.89 -12.23
N ASN A 37 -8.88 3.62 -12.43
CA ASN A 37 -9.49 2.79 -13.48
C ASN A 37 -10.26 1.59 -12.94
N GLY A 38 -10.19 1.32 -11.63
CA GLY A 38 -10.79 0.16 -11.00
C GLY A 38 -9.95 -1.09 -11.18
N GLU A 39 -10.13 -2.02 -10.27
CA GLU A 39 -9.49 -3.33 -10.23
C GLU A 39 -7.96 -3.35 -10.41
N GLN A 40 -7.24 -2.36 -9.88
CA GLN A 40 -5.78 -2.32 -9.81
C GLN A 40 -5.32 -2.39 -8.34
N VAL A 41 -4.43 -3.32 -8.04
CA VAL A 41 -3.83 -3.47 -6.70
C VAL A 41 -2.60 -2.56 -6.54
N ALA A 42 -2.41 -2.04 -5.34
CA ALA A 42 -1.18 -1.34 -4.94
C ALA A 42 -0.55 -2.02 -3.71
N ASP A 43 0.75 -2.32 -3.76
CA ASP A 43 1.50 -2.79 -2.58
C ASP A 43 1.99 -1.57 -1.81
N LEU A 44 1.64 -1.47 -0.52
CA LEU A 44 2.09 -0.40 0.37
C LEU A 44 3.05 -0.93 1.43
N LEU A 45 4.23 -0.29 1.52
CA LEU A 45 5.19 -0.45 2.62
C LEU A 45 5.33 0.85 3.41
N ALA A 46 5.56 0.71 4.71
CA ALA A 46 5.90 1.83 5.58
C ALA A 46 7.08 1.44 6.49
N PHE A 47 8.09 2.29 6.51
CA PHE A 47 9.25 2.21 7.39
C PHE A 47 9.28 3.46 8.27
N SER A 48 9.69 3.34 9.53
CA SER A 48 9.95 4.52 10.35
C SER A 48 11.13 5.31 9.76
N ALA A 49 10.96 6.62 9.58
CA ALA A 49 12.03 7.48 9.08
C ALA A 49 13.18 7.63 10.09
N ALA A 50 12.87 7.48 11.39
CA ALA A 50 13.85 7.54 12.47
C ALA A 50 14.68 6.26 12.62
N ASP A 51 14.09 5.10 12.29
CA ASP A 51 14.77 3.80 12.34
C ASP A 51 14.19 2.85 11.28
N ARG A 52 14.96 2.59 10.22
CA ARG A 52 14.53 1.75 9.09
C ARG A 52 14.44 0.26 9.46
N GLU A 53 14.89 -0.10 10.66
CA GLU A 53 14.67 -1.42 11.23
C GLU A 53 13.24 -1.63 11.72
N GLU A 54 12.53 -0.53 11.97
CA GLU A 54 11.12 -0.53 12.27
C GLU A 54 10.29 -0.41 10.99
N VAL A 55 9.56 -1.47 10.67
CA VAL A 55 8.84 -1.64 9.41
C VAL A 55 7.45 -2.19 9.65
N ILE A 56 6.52 -1.87 8.75
CA ILE A 56 5.16 -2.40 8.70
C ILE A 56 5.13 -3.93 8.90
N SER A 57 4.18 -4.43 9.68
CA SER A 57 4.09 -5.85 10.06
C SER A 57 2.67 -6.38 9.93
N SER A 58 2.49 -7.35 9.03
CA SER A 58 1.24 -8.10 8.92
C SER A 58 0.93 -8.84 10.21
N GLY A 59 1.86 -9.65 10.71
CA GLY A 59 1.66 -10.47 11.90
C GLY A 59 1.17 -9.68 13.11
N ARG A 60 1.82 -8.55 13.43
CA ARG A 60 1.38 -7.68 14.55
C ARG A 60 0.00 -7.06 14.29
N THR A 61 -0.23 -6.60 13.07
CA THR A 61 -1.48 -5.94 12.72
C THR A 61 -2.67 -6.90 12.80
N LEU A 62 -2.53 -8.09 12.23
CA LEU A 62 -3.60 -9.09 12.20
C LEU A 62 -3.87 -9.68 13.59
N ASP A 63 -2.83 -9.90 14.39
CA ASP A 63 -2.94 -10.35 15.79
C ASP A 63 -3.78 -9.37 16.62
N TYR A 64 -3.43 -8.08 16.59
CA TYR A 64 -4.11 -7.05 17.38
C TYR A 64 -5.50 -6.71 16.86
N ALA A 65 -5.73 -6.77 15.55
CA ALA A 65 -7.06 -6.61 14.97
C ALA A 65 -7.94 -7.85 15.20
N SER A 66 -7.36 -9.02 15.47
CA SER A 66 -8.04 -10.32 15.54
C SER A 66 -8.92 -10.62 14.31
N ARG A 67 -8.50 -10.11 13.14
CA ARG A 67 -9.14 -10.33 11.83
C ARG A 67 -8.17 -10.02 10.71
N ILE A 68 -8.42 -10.59 9.53
CA ILE A 68 -7.55 -10.46 8.34
C ILE A 68 -7.92 -9.31 7.40
N TYR A 69 -9.15 -8.83 7.47
CA TYR A 69 -9.61 -7.71 6.63
C TYR A 69 -9.62 -6.45 7.47
N LEU A 70 -8.89 -5.42 7.03
CA LEU A 70 -8.81 -4.11 7.69
C LEU A 70 -9.53 -3.06 6.85
N THR A 71 -10.04 -2.02 7.49
CA THR A 71 -10.76 -0.90 6.87
C THR A 71 -10.71 0.34 7.78
N THR A 72 -11.51 1.36 7.49
CA THR A 72 -11.62 2.60 8.26
C THR A 72 -11.67 2.33 9.78
N GLY A 73 -10.80 3.02 10.51
CA GLY A 73 -10.63 2.92 11.96
C GLY A 73 -9.49 1.98 12.39
N ASP A 74 -9.03 1.08 11.53
CA ASP A 74 -7.99 0.12 11.91
C ASP A 74 -6.59 0.76 11.94
N PRO A 75 -5.81 0.49 13.00
CA PRO A 75 -4.38 0.75 13.04
C PRO A 75 -3.58 -0.31 12.27
N ILE A 76 -2.50 0.12 11.65
CA ILE A 76 -1.49 -0.72 11.01
C ILE A 76 -0.18 -0.58 11.79
N TYR A 77 0.33 -1.72 12.27
CA TYR A 77 1.44 -1.77 13.21
C TYR A 77 2.78 -2.05 12.54
N SER A 78 3.85 -1.60 13.21
CA SER A 78 5.22 -2.02 12.94
C SER A 78 5.53 -3.39 13.56
N ASN A 79 6.66 -3.96 13.19
CA ASN A 79 7.28 -5.12 13.82
C ASN A 79 7.59 -4.90 15.32
N ARG A 80 7.60 -3.65 15.80
CA ARG A 80 7.80 -3.26 17.20
C ARG A 80 6.52 -2.85 17.92
N SER A 81 5.36 -3.11 17.31
CA SER A 81 4.04 -2.85 17.89
C SER A 81 3.70 -1.37 18.10
N ASN A 82 4.40 -0.46 17.43
CA ASN A 82 3.95 0.93 17.30
C ASN A 82 2.98 1.04 16.12
N VAL A 83 2.01 1.93 16.21
CA VAL A 83 1.15 2.23 15.05
C VAL A 83 1.95 3.09 14.09
N LEU A 84 2.06 2.66 12.82
CA LEU A 84 2.69 3.45 11.77
C LEU A 84 1.64 4.26 11.01
N LEU A 85 0.53 3.61 10.66
CA LEU A 85 -0.55 4.19 9.87
C LEU A 85 -1.91 3.87 10.52
N ARG A 86 -2.90 4.75 10.32
CA ARG A 86 -4.31 4.42 10.54
C ARG A 86 -5.11 4.59 9.26
N ILE A 87 -6.02 3.67 8.99
CA ILE A 87 -6.97 3.83 7.90
C ILE A 87 -8.05 4.82 8.35
N VAL A 88 -8.14 5.99 7.73
CA VAL A 88 -9.09 7.05 8.11
C VAL A 88 -10.27 7.17 7.17
N GLU A 89 -10.17 6.60 5.97
CA GLU A 89 -11.24 6.50 4.98
C GLU A 89 -10.96 5.32 4.05
N ASP A 90 -11.99 4.57 3.67
CA ASP A 90 -11.89 3.44 2.76
C ASP A 90 -13.24 3.25 2.05
N THR A 91 -13.24 3.36 0.72
CA THR A 91 -14.45 3.19 -0.10
C THR A 91 -14.66 1.76 -0.61
N VAL A 92 -13.69 0.85 -0.39
CA VAL A 92 -13.70 -0.52 -0.92
C VAL A 92 -13.95 -1.55 0.17
N GLY A 93 -13.34 -1.41 1.35
CA GLY A 93 -13.52 -2.34 2.47
C GLY A 93 -12.83 -3.70 2.28
N ARG A 94 -11.93 -3.82 1.29
CA ARG A 94 -11.26 -5.07 0.92
C ARG A 94 -9.79 -4.83 0.56
N HIS A 95 -8.92 -5.33 1.42
CA HIS A 95 -7.47 -5.28 1.29
C HIS A 95 -6.89 -6.61 1.78
N ASP A 96 -5.71 -6.96 1.29
CA ASP A 96 -4.97 -8.13 1.76
C ASP A 96 -3.74 -7.71 2.57
N PHE A 97 -3.40 -8.50 3.57
CA PHE A 97 -2.14 -8.36 4.31
C PHE A 97 -1.48 -9.71 4.61
N LEU A 98 -1.84 -10.74 3.84
CA LEU A 98 -1.32 -12.11 3.98
C LEU A 98 -0.24 -12.41 2.95
N LEU A 99 -0.40 -11.93 1.72
CA LEU A 99 0.47 -12.29 0.60
C LEU A 99 1.62 -11.31 0.43
N THR A 100 2.78 -11.84 0.07
CA THR A 100 3.99 -11.07 -0.19
C THR A 100 3.90 -10.31 -1.52
N PRO A 101 4.66 -9.22 -1.69
CA PRO A 101 4.75 -8.54 -2.98
C PRO A 101 5.21 -9.51 -4.07
N CYS A 102 4.54 -9.52 -5.22
CA CYS A 102 4.95 -10.39 -6.31
C CYS A 102 6.42 -10.11 -6.71
N SER A 103 7.16 -11.16 -7.02
CA SER A 103 8.58 -11.09 -7.37
C SER A 103 8.86 -11.80 -8.69
N ALA A 104 10.11 -11.72 -9.17
CA ALA A 104 10.56 -12.54 -10.29
C ALA A 104 10.35 -14.04 -10.03
N ASP A 105 10.55 -14.47 -8.78
CA ASP A 105 10.29 -15.85 -8.37
C ASP A 105 8.80 -16.18 -8.31
N THR A 106 7.94 -15.25 -7.90
CA THR A 106 6.48 -15.43 -8.00
C THR A 106 6.08 -15.74 -9.44
N PHE A 107 6.58 -14.97 -10.42
CA PHE A 107 6.23 -15.19 -11.83
C PHE A 107 6.84 -16.48 -12.37
N ARG A 108 8.07 -16.82 -12.00
CA ARG A 108 8.69 -18.09 -12.40
C ARG A 108 7.96 -19.31 -11.82
N ILE A 109 7.61 -19.28 -10.53
CA ILE A 109 7.06 -20.44 -9.79
C ILE A 109 5.57 -20.59 -10.04
N ILE A 110 4.80 -19.51 -9.96
CA ILE A 110 3.33 -19.55 -9.98
C ILE A 110 2.79 -19.34 -11.40
N TYR A 111 3.40 -18.45 -12.19
CA TYR A 111 2.93 -18.11 -13.53
C TYR A 111 3.64 -18.92 -14.63
N GLY A 112 4.80 -19.52 -14.32
CA GLY A 112 5.60 -20.28 -15.29
C GLY A 112 6.38 -19.41 -16.28
N ASP A 113 6.60 -18.13 -15.96
CA ASP A 113 7.29 -17.20 -16.84
C ASP A 113 8.77 -17.60 -17.03
N THR A 114 9.23 -17.68 -18.27
CA THR A 114 10.64 -17.96 -18.61
C THR A 114 11.53 -16.73 -18.52
N HIS A 115 10.95 -15.54 -18.65
CA HIS A 115 11.63 -14.24 -18.57
C HIS A 115 10.85 -13.34 -17.59
N PRO A 116 10.91 -13.64 -16.29
CA PRO A 116 10.02 -13.01 -15.32
C PRO A 116 10.33 -11.53 -15.14
N HIS A 117 9.28 -10.74 -14.98
CA HIS A 117 9.40 -9.35 -14.54
C HIS A 117 9.93 -9.30 -13.09
N ARG A 118 10.57 -8.20 -12.67
CA ARG A 118 11.08 -8.07 -11.29
C ARG A 118 9.99 -8.04 -10.19
N GLY A 119 8.74 -7.84 -10.60
CA GLY A 119 7.58 -7.77 -9.72
C GLY A 119 7.54 -6.53 -8.84
N CYS A 120 6.55 -6.49 -7.95
CA CYS A 120 6.41 -5.45 -6.93
C CYS A 120 7.58 -5.46 -5.95
N PHE A 121 8.10 -6.63 -5.58
CA PHE A 121 9.31 -6.73 -4.77
C PHE A 121 10.47 -5.95 -5.40
N GLY A 122 10.79 -6.21 -6.68
CA GLY A 122 11.86 -5.50 -7.37
C GLY A 122 11.56 -4.01 -7.62
N ASN A 123 10.29 -3.64 -7.83
CA ASN A 123 9.88 -2.24 -7.92
C ASN A 123 10.09 -1.48 -6.60
N LEU A 124 9.67 -2.09 -5.49
CA LEU A 124 9.84 -1.54 -4.14
C LEU A 124 11.32 -1.43 -3.79
N ALA A 125 12.12 -2.46 -4.07
CA ALA A 125 13.57 -2.44 -3.84
C ALA A 125 14.24 -1.28 -4.58
N ALA A 126 13.95 -1.12 -5.88
CA ALA A 126 14.50 -0.02 -6.67
C ALA A 126 14.05 1.36 -6.17
N ALA A 127 12.78 1.49 -5.79
CA ALA A 127 12.22 2.75 -5.32
C ALA A 127 12.74 3.15 -3.93
N LEU A 128 12.97 2.18 -3.04
CA LEU A 128 13.40 2.40 -1.66
C LEU A 128 14.92 2.47 -1.50
N ALA A 129 15.70 2.03 -2.49
CA ALA A 129 17.17 2.09 -2.47
C ALA A 129 17.75 3.50 -2.17
N PRO A 130 17.22 4.62 -2.69
CA PRO A 130 17.67 5.97 -2.32
C PRO A 130 17.52 6.30 -0.83
N TYR A 131 16.64 5.59 -0.12
CA TYR A 131 16.45 5.70 1.32
C TYR A 131 17.31 4.70 2.10
N GLY A 132 18.20 3.96 1.45
CA GLY A 132 19.09 2.96 2.07
C GLY A 132 18.35 1.75 2.64
N ILE A 133 17.23 1.37 2.00
CA ILE A 133 16.47 0.17 2.33
C ILE A 133 16.78 -0.89 1.27
N GLU A 134 17.41 -1.96 1.71
CA GLU A 134 17.86 -3.06 0.86
C GLU A 134 16.74 -4.07 0.58
N PRO A 135 16.84 -4.89 -0.49
CA PRO A 135 15.81 -5.87 -0.86
C PRO A 135 15.39 -6.82 0.28
N ASP A 136 16.34 -7.30 1.08
CA ASP A 136 16.07 -8.21 2.21
C ASP A 136 15.23 -7.57 3.34
N ARG A 137 15.03 -6.25 3.28
CA ARG A 137 14.21 -5.48 4.22
C ARG A 137 12.75 -5.38 3.80
N ILE A 138 12.38 -5.82 2.59
CA ILE A 138 11.01 -5.77 2.08
C ILE A 138 10.18 -6.87 2.76
N PRO A 139 9.20 -6.52 3.61
CA PRO A 139 8.33 -7.49 4.26
C PRO A 139 7.12 -7.84 3.38
N VAL A 140 6.14 -8.51 3.98
CA VAL A 140 4.76 -8.55 3.47
C VAL A 140 4.23 -7.12 3.38
N ALA A 141 3.71 -6.73 2.22
CA ALA A 141 3.10 -5.41 2.02
C ALA A 141 1.62 -5.42 2.39
N PHE A 142 1.10 -4.25 2.74
CA PHE A 142 -0.34 -4.03 2.80
C PHE A 142 -0.86 -3.87 1.37
N ASN A 143 -1.55 -4.89 0.86
CA ASN A 143 -2.00 -4.98 -0.53
C ASN A 143 -3.35 -4.26 -0.68
N VAL A 144 -3.28 -2.99 -1.04
CA VAL A 144 -4.43 -2.11 -1.22
C VAL A 144 -5.31 -2.62 -2.38
N PHE A 145 -6.62 -2.73 -2.15
CA PHE A 145 -7.66 -3.21 -3.08
C PHE A 145 -7.58 -4.70 -3.44
N MET A 146 -6.56 -5.42 -2.98
CA MET A 146 -6.40 -6.84 -3.29
C MET A 146 -7.48 -7.68 -2.60
N ASN A 147 -8.11 -8.57 -3.36
CA ASN A 147 -9.18 -9.43 -2.88
C ASN A 147 -8.66 -10.87 -2.72
N VAL A 148 -8.12 -11.16 -1.53
CA VAL A 148 -7.76 -12.53 -1.14
C VAL A 148 -8.85 -13.10 -0.26
N VAL A 149 -9.37 -14.27 -0.64
CA VAL A 149 -10.34 -15.03 0.16
C VAL A 149 -9.65 -16.23 0.80
N VAL A 150 -10.05 -16.52 2.04
CA VAL A 150 -9.53 -17.65 2.82
C VAL A 150 -10.67 -18.64 3.04
N ASN A 151 -10.46 -19.90 2.67
CA ASN A 151 -11.37 -20.96 3.04
C ASN A 151 -11.21 -21.27 4.54
N GLY A 152 -12.29 -21.08 5.32
CA GLY A 152 -12.26 -21.26 6.77
C GLY A 152 -12.09 -22.70 7.25
N GLU A 153 -12.31 -23.70 6.39
CA GLU A 153 -12.14 -25.12 6.71
C GLU A 153 -10.76 -25.64 6.29
N THR A 154 -10.30 -25.29 5.09
CA THR A 154 -9.05 -25.82 4.51
C THR A 154 -7.85 -24.91 4.68
N GLY A 155 -8.07 -23.62 4.96
CA GLY A 155 -7.02 -22.60 4.98
C GLY A 155 -6.53 -22.17 3.59
N GLU A 156 -7.17 -22.62 2.51
CA GLU A 156 -6.79 -22.26 1.14
C GLU A 156 -6.94 -20.75 0.91
N LEU A 157 -5.89 -20.14 0.33
CA LEU A 157 -5.88 -18.75 -0.11
C LEU A 157 -6.17 -18.68 -1.60
N LYS A 158 -7.16 -17.88 -2.01
CA LYS A 158 -7.47 -17.63 -3.41
C LYS A 158 -7.48 -16.14 -3.69
N VAL A 159 -6.79 -15.74 -4.76
CA VAL A 159 -6.84 -14.38 -5.29
C VAL A 159 -8.04 -14.28 -6.23
N GLU A 160 -9.00 -13.44 -5.87
CA GLU A 160 -10.18 -13.11 -6.67
C GLU A 160 -10.01 -11.72 -7.31
N PRO A 161 -10.83 -11.36 -8.32
CA PRO A 161 -10.84 -10.00 -8.86
C PRO A 161 -11.02 -8.96 -7.73
N PRO A 162 -10.24 -7.86 -7.74
CA PRO A 162 -10.45 -6.75 -6.82
C PRO A 162 -11.89 -6.22 -6.85
N LEU A 163 -12.34 -5.64 -5.74
CA LEU A 163 -13.68 -5.04 -5.64
C LEU A 163 -13.70 -3.54 -5.96
N SER A 164 -12.54 -2.93 -6.17
CA SER A 164 -12.41 -1.50 -6.45
C SER A 164 -13.00 -1.14 -7.81
N ARG A 165 -13.68 0.00 -7.85
CA ARG A 165 -14.18 0.67 -9.05
C ARG A 165 -13.34 1.90 -9.34
N ALA A 166 -13.46 2.43 -10.56
CA ALA A 166 -12.79 3.66 -10.94
C ALA A 166 -13.13 4.82 -9.98
N GLY A 167 -12.09 5.42 -9.40
CA GLY A 167 -12.18 6.51 -8.44
C GLY A 167 -12.27 6.08 -6.97
N ASP A 168 -12.35 4.77 -6.70
CA ASP A 168 -12.29 4.26 -5.33
C ASP A 168 -10.92 4.55 -4.70
N ARG A 169 -10.92 4.70 -3.38
CA ARG A 169 -9.77 5.18 -2.63
C ARG A 169 -9.72 4.66 -1.21
N VAL A 170 -8.52 4.68 -0.65
CA VAL A 170 -8.27 4.52 0.78
C VAL A 170 -7.32 5.62 1.24
N THR A 171 -7.58 6.19 2.41
CA THR A 171 -6.74 7.23 3.02
C THR A 171 -6.14 6.72 4.31
N PHE A 172 -4.84 6.90 4.46
CA PHE A 172 -4.06 6.57 5.65
C PHE A 172 -3.55 7.84 6.30
N GLU A 173 -3.59 7.93 7.62
CA GLU A 173 -2.91 8.98 8.41
C GLU A 173 -1.63 8.40 9.02
N ALA A 174 -0.51 9.13 8.89
CA ALA A 174 0.78 8.75 9.44
C ALA A 174 0.85 9.07 10.95
N GLU A 175 1.14 8.07 11.78
CA GLU A 175 1.24 8.23 13.24
C GLU A 175 2.64 8.66 13.71
N THR A 176 3.63 8.53 12.81
CA THR A 176 5.02 8.95 12.97
C THR A 176 5.56 9.40 11.61
N ASP A 177 6.80 9.86 11.55
CA ASP A 177 7.47 10.14 10.27
C ASP A 177 7.83 8.81 9.58
N LEU A 178 7.46 8.68 8.31
CA LEU A 178 7.55 7.42 7.55
C LEU A 178 8.26 7.59 6.21
N ILE A 179 8.93 6.53 5.78
CA ILE A 179 9.31 6.29 4.39
C ILE A 179 8.31 5.28 3.82
N ILE A 180 7.58 5.69 2.79
CA ILE A 180 6.57 4.88 2.11
C ILE A 180 7.14 4.33 0.81
N GLY A 181 6.88 3.05 0.55
CA GLY A 181 7.00 2.44 -0.78
C GLY A 181 5.60 2.12 -1.30
N LEU A 182 5.30 2.47 -2.55
CA LEU A 182 4.00 2.23 -3.17
C LEU A 182 4.16 1.77 -4.61
N THR A 183 3.37 0.79 -5.05
CA THR A 183 3.43 0.24 -6.42
C THR A 183 2.10 0.34 -7.15
N ALA A 184 2.15 0.22 -8.48
CA ALA A 184 1.06 -0.33 -9.26
C ALA A 184 1.40 -1.80 -9.57
N CYS A 185 0.63 -2.74 -9.02
CA CYS A 185 0.98 -4.15 -8.97
C CYS A 185 1.32 -4.77 -10.34
N SER A 186 2.32 -5.66 -10.36
CA SER A 186 2.82 -6.31 -11.58
C SER A 186 2.23 -7.69 -11.89
N ALA A 187 1.29 -8.17 -11.08
CA ALA A 187 0.70 -9.51 -11.21
C ALA A 187 -0.65 -9.47 -11.94
N LEU A 188 -0.77 -10.16 -13.07
CA LEU A 188 -2.00 -10.13 -13.88
C LEU A 188 -3.22 -10.64 -13.12
N GLN A 189 -3.11 -11.77 -12.43
CA GLN A 189 -4.24 -12.40 -11.75
C GLN A 189 -4.79 -11.49 -10.64
N SER A 190 -3.91 -10.77 -9.92
CA SER A 190 -4.30 -9.83 -8.87
C SER A 190 -5.00 -8.57 -9.40
N ASN A 191 -4.81 -8.22 -10.68
CA ASN A 191 -5.34 -6.98 -11.28
C ASN A 191 -6.45 -7.24 -12.30
N ASN A 192 -7.19 -8.34 -12.13
CA ASN A 192 -8.23 -8.79 -13.06
C ASN A 192 -7.74 -8.85 -14.52
N ASN A 193 -6.52 -9.39 -14.72
CA ASN A 193 -5.88 -9.61 -16.02
C ASN A 193 -5.56 -8.34 -16.83
N ALA A 194 -5.49 -7.16 -16.20
CA ALA A 194 -5.07 -5.92 -16.85
C ALA A 194 -4.18 -5.07 -15.94
N PHE A 195 -3.09 -4.51 -16.48
CA PHE A 195 -2.25 -3.58 -15.74
C PHE A 195 -2.72 -2.14 -15.95
N LYS A 196 -2.98 -1.45 -14.85
CA LYS A 196 -3.51 -0.08 -14.81
C LYS A 196 -2.66 0.79 -13.86
N PRO A 197 -2.73 2.12 -13.96
CA PRO A 197 -2.02 3.01 -13.05
C PRO A 197 -2.65 3.01 -11.66
N ILE A 198 -1.87 3.44 -10.67
CA ILE A 198 -2.36 3.83 -9.34
C ILE A 198 -2.11 5.33 -9.17
N HIS A 199 -3.05 6.05 -8.60
CA HIS A 199 -2.86 7.44 -8.23
C HIS A 199 -2.63 7.56 -6.72
N TYR A 200 -1.89 8.58 -6.30
CA TYR A 200 -1.79 8.93 -4.89
C TYR A 200 -1.74 10.44 -4.67
N GLU A 201 -2.19 10.85 -3.50
CA GLU A 201 -2.22 12.23 -3.02
C GLU A 201 -1.64 12.28 -1.61
N ILE A 202 -0.86 13.31 -1.31
CA ILE A 202 -0.35 13.58 0.04
C ILE A 202 -0.93 14.91 0.52
N ARG A 203 -1.59 14.88 1.67
CA ARG A 203 -2.13 16.06 2.34
C ARG A 203 -1.36 16.29 3.65
N PRO A 204 -0.74 17.46 3.83
CA PRO A 204 -0.06 17.78 5.07
C PRO A 204 -0.99 17.80 6.28
N ALA A 205 -0.44 17.46 7.45
CA ALA A 205 -1.13 17.60 8.72
C ALA A 205 -1.74 19.01 8.89
N GLY A 206 -3.02 19.09 9.29
CA GLY A 206 -3.71 20.36 9.53
C GLY A 206 -4.24 21.10 8.29
N ALA A 207 -4.08 20.55 7.08
CA ALA A 207 -4.72 21.11 5.90
C ALA A 207 -6.26 20.97 5.97
N PRO A 208 -7.03 21.99 5.53
CA PRO A 208 -8.49 21.96 5.57
C PRO A 208 -9.06 20.81 4.71
N PRO A 209 -10.24 20.28 5.06
CA PRO A 209 -10.89 19.23 4.27
C PRO A 209 -11.17 19.74 2.85
N GLN A 210 -10.89 18.92 1.85
CA GLN A 210 -11.31 19.21 0.47
C GLN A 210 -12.85 19.18 0.42
N SER A 211 -13.44 20.21 -0.18
CA SER A 211 -14.87 20.21 -0.50
C SER A 211 -15.20 19.06 -1.46
N PRO A 212 -16.40 18.48 -1.36
CA PRO A 212 -16.81 17.33 -2.16
C PRO A 212 -16.81 17.59 -3.67
#